data_AF-A0A9D1QE31-F1
#
_entry.id   AF-A0A9D1QE31-F1
#
_cell.length_a   1.000
_cell.length_b   1.000
_cell.length_c   1.000
_cell.angle_alpha   90.00
_cell.angle_beta   90.00
_cell.angle_gamma   90.00
#
_symmetry.space_group_name_H-M   'P 1'
#
loop_
_entity.id
_entity.type
_entity.pdbx_description
1 polymer ?
#
loop_
_entity_poly.entity_id
_entity_poly.type
_entity_poly.pdbx_seq_one_letter_code
_entity_poly.pdbx_strand_id
1 'polypeptide(L)'
;MYQWGRKDCFPGADGSTIQSDESAITTIPIYGADGITALKEDETGYQKISIKVAEVLNGNTSQIYSIKNPLTFIYNATAPNDWYTDVEIYQNKSLWNSDTKSIYDPCPKNWCISRDATWKDFSFENAIYYTPGEYNPQNGLCYNKYVWYPAIGRRLQVAGTLASSGYGGNYWSYTTGDEYPTYFNFNAALSLIPVGKNPLVGCAFGYAVRCVQE
;
A
#
# COMPACT_ATOMS: atom_id res chain seq x y z
N MET A 1 -3.49 -1.70 -4.31
CA MET A 1 -2.70 -1.24 -3.13
C MET A 1 -3.38 -1.77 -1.87
N TYR A 2 -2.68 -1.91 -0.75
CA TYR A 2 -3.21 -2.51 0.48
C TYR A 2 -2.84 -1.64 1.68
N GLN A 3 -3.74 -1.51 2.65
CA GLN A 3 -3.33 -1.07 3.99
C GLN A 3 -2.69 -2.25 4.74
N TRP A 4 -1.75 -1.96 5.63
CA TRP A 4 -0.98 -3.00 6.31
C TRP A 4 -1.90 -4.01 7.01
N GLY A 5 -1.75 -5.30 6.72
CA GLY A 5 -2.53 -6.32 7.40
C GLY A 5 -3.93 -6.59 6.84
N ARG A 6 -4.32 -5.99 5.70
CA ARG A 6 -5.63 -6.21 5.07
C ARG A 6 -5.57 -7.14 3.86
N LYS A 7 -6.55 -8.03 3.73
CA LYS A 7 -6.62 -8.94 2.59
C LYS A 7 -7.05 -8.24 1.29
N ASP A 8 -7.88 -7.21 1.39
CA ASP A 8 -8.54 -6.58 0.25
C ASP A 8 -7.75 -5.38 -0.28
N CYS A 9 -7.74 -5.25 -1.61
CA CYS A 9 -6.98 -4.22 -2.30
C CYS A 9 -7.83 -3.00 -2.67
N PHE A 10 -7.17 -1.85 -2.74
CA PHE A 10 -7.65 -0.60 -3.31
C PHE A 10 -7.16 -0.42 -4.74
N PRO A 11 -7.90 0.29 -5.61
CA PRO A 11 -7.48 0.51 -6.99
C PRO A 11 -6.21 1.36 -7.02
N GLY A 12 -5.34 1.02 -7.98
CA GLY A 12 -4.15 1.81 -8.31
C GLY A 12 -4.50 3.05 -9.13
N ALA A 13 -3.49 3.82 -9.52
CA ALA A 13 -3.67 4.90 -10.47
C ALA A 13 -4.02 4.37 -11.88
N ASP A 14 -4.91 5.06 -12.56
CA ASP A 14 -5.06 4.92 -14.01
C ASP A 14 -3.88 5.62 -14.68
N GLY A 15 -2.99 4.83 -15.31
CA GLY A 15 -1.80 5.33 -15.98
C GLY A 15 -2.10 6.34 -17.09
N SER A 16 -3.29 6.31 -17.70
CA SER A 16 -3.67 7.31 -18.71
C SER A 16 -3.89 8.72 -18.15
N THR A 17 -4.05 8.84 -16.83
CA THR A 17 -4.29 10.12 -16.14
C THR A 17 -3.06 10.70 -15.45
N ILE A 18 -1.94 9.96 -15.46
CA ILE A 18 -0.69 10.44 -14.88
C ILE A 18 -0.09 11.52 -15.78
N GLN A 19 -0.04 12.74 -15.25
CA GLN A 19 0.63 13.89 -15.85
C GLN A 19 2.00 14.11 -15.20
N SER A 20 2.89 14.83 -15.88
CA SER A 20 4.27 15.07 -15.47
C SER A 20 4.41 15.81 -14.13
N ASP A 21 3.35 16.41 -13.63
CA ASP A 21 3.29 17.28 -12.44
C ASP A 21 2.34 16.78 -11.32
N GLU A 22 1.86 15.53 -11.40
CA GLU A 22 0.92 14.92 -10.43
C GLU A 22 -0.50 15.55 -10.40
N SER A 23 -0.81 16.55 -11.21
CA SER A 23 -2.00 17.40 -11.01
C SER A 23 -3.36 16.70 -11.20
N ALA A 24 -3.42 15.53 -11.85
CA ALA A 24 -4.67 14.90 -12.28
C ALA A 24 -4.74 13.36 -12.09
N ILE A 25 -4.00 12.78 -11.15
CA ILE A 25 -4.00 11.32 -10.96
C ILE A 25 -5.37 10.82 -10.47
N THR A 26 -5.99 9.93 -11.26
CA THR A 26 -7.24 9.25 -10.89
C THR A 26 -7.02 7.75 -10.70
N THR A 27 -8.01 7.07 -10.11
CA THR A 27 -7.97 5.64 -9.86
C THR A 27 -8.45 4.85 -11.07
N ILE A 28 -7.95 3.63 -11.23
CA ILE A 28 -8.52 2.66 -12.18
C ILE A 28 -10.02 2.49 -11.83
N PRO A 29 -10.94 2.62 -12.79
CA PRO A 29 -12.37 2.46 -12.53
C PRO A 29 -12.68 1.08 -11.93
N ILE A 30 -13.45 1.07 -10.85
CA ILE A 30 -14.05 -0.14 -10.27
C ILE A 30 -15.53 -0.11 -10.58
N TYR A 31 -16.11 -1.24 -10.98
CA TYR A 31 -17.52 -1.35 -11.30
C TYR A 31 -18.28 -2.06 -10.18
N GLY A 32 -19.54 -1.66 -9.99
CA GLY A 32 -20.47 -2.30 -9.07
C GLY A 32 -20.85 -3.73 -9.51
N ALA A 33 -21.74 -4.35 -8.75
CA ALA A 33 -22.20 -5.72 -9.01
C ALA A 33 -22.91 -5.90 -10.37
N ASP A 34 -23.41 -4.81 -10.95
CA ASP A 34 -23.99 -4.80 -12.30
C ASP A 34 -22.93 -4.89 -13.42
N GLY A 35 -21.65 -4.71 -13.09
CA GLY A 35 -20.54 -4.70 -14.03
C GLY A 35 -20.51 -3.49 -14.97
N ILE A 36 -21.37 -2.50 -14.76
CA ILE A 36 -21.58 -1.36 -15.68
C ILE A 36 -21.40 -0.03 -14.94
N THR A 37 -21.91 0.08 -13.72
CA THR A 37 -21.85 1.33 -12.96
C THR A 37 -20.48 1.49 -12.33
N ALA A 38 -19.72 2.48 -12.78
CA ALA A 38 -18.46 2.86 -12.14
C ALA A 38 -18.72 3.40 -10.73
N LEU A 39 -18.09 2.78 -9.74
CA LEU A 39 -18.07 3.25 -8.35
C LEU A 39 -17.16 4.46 -8.26
N LYS A 40 -17.67 5.54 -7.68
CA LYS A 40 -16.90 6.73 -7.39
C LYS A 40 -16.32 6.67 -5.98
N GLU A 41 -15.12 7.19 -5.83
CA GLU A 41 -14.50 7.33 -4.51
C GLU A 41 -15.34 8.27 -3.64
N ASP A 42 -15.45 7.94 -2.35
CA ASP A 42 -16.27 8.63 -1.35
C ASP A 42 -17.80 8.56 -1.60
N GLU A 43 -18.27 7.58 -2.41
CA GLU A 43 -19.69 7.26 -2.60
C GLU A 43 -20.06 5.85 -2.10
N THR A 44 -21.30 5.39 -2.29
CA THR A 44 -21.72 4.05 -1.85
C THR A 44 -20.88 2.95 -2.49
N GLY A 45 -20.26 2.10 -1.66
CA GLY A 45 -19.49 0.93 -2.11
C GLY A 45 -18.00 1.16 -2.32
N TYR A 46 -17.54 2.40 -2.56
CA TYR A 46 -16.12 2.76 -2.57
C TYR A 46 -15.92 4.03 -1.75
N GLN A 47 -15.46 3.88 -0.50
CA GLN A 47 -15.53 4.93 0.51
C GLN A 47 -14.21 5.20 1.19
N LYS A 48 -14.09 6.40 1.76
CA LYS A 48 -13.12 6.73 2.79
C LYS A 48 -13.86 7.09 4.08
N ILE A 49 -13.48 6.47 5.18
CA ILE A 49 -14.09 6.76 6.49
C ILE A 49 -13.02 6.92 7.59
N SER A 50 -13.33 7.76 8.57
CA SER A 50 -12.50 7.90 9.75
C SER A 50 -12.62 6.66 10.63
N ILE A 51 -11.52 6.22 11.22
CA ILE A 51 -11.49 5.16 12.24
C ILE A 51 -12.36 5.50 13.46
N LYS A 52 -12.65 6.80 13.67
CA LYS A 52 -13.45 7.29 14.80
C LYS A 52 -14.95 7.08 14.63
N VAL A 53 -15.39 6.53 13.50
CA VAL A 53 -16.79 6.10 13.31
C VAL A 53 -17.07 4.93 14.25
N ALA A 54 -18.18 5.00 15.00
CA ALA A 54 -18.49 4.07 16.09
C ALA A 54 -18.43 2.58 15.69
N GLU A 55 -18.80 2.25 14.45
CA GLU A 55 -18.78 0.87 13.92
C GLU A 55 -17.38 0.33 13.62
N VAL A 56 -16.40 1.22 13.48
CA VAL A 56 -14.99 0.91 13.14
C VAL A 56 -14.09 1.02 14.36
N LEU A 57 -14.56 1.67 15.43
CA LEU A 57 -13.75 2.16 16.53
C LEU A 57 -13.04 0.99 17.27
N ASN A 58 -11.79 0.75 16.85
CA ASN A 58 -10.72 0.00 17.49
C ASN A 58 -10.71 -1.54 17.40
N GLY A 59 -9.64 -2.07 16.81
CA GLY A 59 -9.22 -3.45 16.93
C GLY A 59 -10.02 -4.42 16.06
N ASN A 60 -10.57 -5.47 16.67
CA ASN A 60 -11.34 -6.46 15.93
C ASN A 60 -12.57 -5.85 15.23
N THR A 61 -13.10 -4.72 15.71
CA THR A 61 -14.23 -4.02 15.05
C THR A 61 -13.79 -3.44 13.71
N SER A 62 -12.66 -2.74 13.65
CA SER A 62 -12.10 -2.21 12.39
C SER A 62 -11.75 -3.34 11.41
N GLN A 63 -11.22 -4.46 11.91
CA GLN A 63 -10.93 -5.65 11.10
C GLN A 63 -12.20 -6.30 10.54
N ILE A 64 -13.22 -6.52 11.36
CA ILE A 64 -14.51 -7.07 10.89
C ILE A 64 -15.17 -6.12 9.90
N TYR A 65 -15.12 -4.81 10.16
CA TYR A 65 -15.66 -3.79 9.28
C TYR A 65 -14.96 -3.80 7.91
N SER A 66 -13.64 -3.90 7.91
CA SER A 66 -12.83 -3.87 6.69
C SER A 66 -13.04 -5.11 5.79
N ILE A 67 -13.32 -6.27 6.39
CA ILE A 67 -13.69 -7.51 5.68
C ILE A 67 -15.08 -7.38 5.06
N LYS A 68 -16.03 -6.77 5.76
CA LYS A 68 -17.40 -6.55 5.23
C LYS A 68 -17.44 -5.46 4.16
N ASN A 69 -16.50 -4.52 4.21
CA ASN A 69 -16.41 -3.36 3.33
C ASN A 69 -15.01 -3.28 2.69
N PRO A 70 -14.67 -4.21 1.76
CA PRO A 70 -13.32 -4.37 1.24
C PRO A 70 -12.78 -3.14 0.52
N LEU A 71 -13.67 -2.35 -0.10
CA LEU A 71 -13.34 -1.12 -0.80
C LEU A 71 -13.37 0.14 0.10
N THR A 72 -13.61 0.01 1.40
CA THR A 72 -13.59 1.16 2.31
C THR A 72 -12.19 1.41 2.87
N PHE A 73 -11.62 2.57 2.57
CA PHE A 73 -10.36 3.04 3.11
C PHE A 73 -10.60 3.64 4.50
N ILE A 74 -10.04 3.00 5.52
CA ILE A 74 -10.18 3.48 6.91
C ILE A 74 -8.95 4.32 7.23
N TYR A 75 -9.13 5.60 7.51
CA TYR A 75 -8.04 6.51 7.85
C TYR A 75 -8.12 6.96 9.31
N ASN A 76 -6.98 7.37 9.85
CA ASN A 76 -6.92 8.08 11.12
C ASN A 76 -6.13 9.37 10.90
N ALA A 77 -6.80 10.51 11.07
CA ALA A 77 -6.21 11.84 10.84
C ALA A 77 -5.28 12.29 11.97
N THR A 78 -5.26 11.55 13.07
CA THR A 78 -4.37 11.80 14.21
C THR A 78 -3.43 10.62 14.36
N ALA A 79 -2.29 10.82 15.05
CA ALA A 79 -1.48 9.69 15.49
C ALA A 79 -2.40 8.64 16.17
N PRO A 80 -2.29 7.34 15.84
CA PRO A 80 -1.16 6.75 15.13
C PRO A 80 -1.31 6.60 13.59
N ASN A 81 -2.16 7.36 12.90
CA ASN A 81 -2.52 7.16 11.48
C ASN A 81 -2.61 5.68 11.05
N ASP A 82 -3.27 4.91 11.90
CA ASP A 82 -3.50 3.48 11.76
C ASP A 82 -4.97 3.25 11.40
N TRP A 83 -5.24 2.23 10.59
CA TRP A 83 -6.60 1.86 10.20
C TRP A 83 -7.21 0.87 11.19
N TYR A 84 -6.37 0.19 11.99
CA TYR A 84 -6.77 -0.84 12.93
C TYR A 84 -7.23 -0.25 14.27
N THR A 85 -6.53 0.78 14.77
CA THR A 85 -6.84 1.44 16.05
C THR A 85 -6.54 2.93 16.01
N ASP A 86 -7.24 3.72 16.82
CA ASP A 86 -6.91 5.13 17.06
C ASP A 86 -5.98 5.35 18.26
N VAL A 87 -5.56 4.27 18.93
CA VAL A 87 -4.68 4.29 20.09
C VAL A 87 -3.39 3.52 19.77
N GLU A 88 -2.25 4.20 19.90
CA GLU A 88 -0.91 3.68 19.56
C GLU A 88 -0.57 2.33 20.22
N ILE A 89 -0.87 2.18 21.51
CA ILE A 89 -0.58 0.94 22.26
C ILE A 89 -1.40 -0.28 21.79
N TYR A 90 -2.43 -0.09 20.96
CA TYR A 90 -3.29 -1.16 20.45
C TYR A 90 -3.03 -1.48 18.97
N GLN A 91 -1.97 -0.92 18.37
CA GLN A 91 -1.66 -1.20 16.97
C GLN A 91 -1.35 -2.69 16.78
N ASN A 92 -1.96 -3.29 15.76
CA ASN A 92 -1.67 -4.67 15.40
C ASN A 92 -0.64 -4.73 14.27
N LYS A 93 0.61 -4.85 14.68
CA LYS A 93 1.77 -4.89 13.78
C LYS A 93 2.01 -6.31 13.23
N SER A 94 1.28 -7.30 13.74
CA SER A 94 1.49 -8.73 13.45
C SER A 94 0.53 -9.34 12.43
N LEU A 95 -0.35 -8.54 11.82
CA LEU A 95 -1.33 -9.03 10.84
C LEU A 95 -0.69 -9.74 9.64
N TRP A 96 0.47 -9.27 9.17
CA TRP A 96 1.29 -9.93 8.15
C TRP A 96 2.70 -10.30 8.63
N ASN A 97 3.08 -9.96 9.87
CA ASN A 97 4.45 -10.15 10.39
C ASN A 97 4.61 -11.54 11.03
N SER A 98 4.65 -12.58 10.19
CA SER A 98 4.79 -13.98 10.61
C SER A 98 5.63 -14.76 9.61
N ASP A 99 6.44 -15.70 10.09
CA ASP A 99 7.19 -16.63 9.22
C ASP A 99 6.25 -17.58 8.45
N THR A 100 5.05 -17.79 8.98
CA THR A 100 3.96 -18.52 8.32
C THR A 100 2.94 -17.55 7.74
N LYS A 101 2.45 -17.83 6.53
CA LYS A 101 1.43 -17.01 5.88
C LYS A 101 0.20 -16.84 6.80
N SER A 102 -0.18 -15.59 7.07
CA SER A 102 -1.40 -15.30 7.84
C SER A 102 -2.66 -15.39 6.99
N ILE A 103 -3.82 -15.54 7.61
CA ILE A 103 -5.12 -15.52 6.90
C ILE A 103 -5.43 -14.17 6.22
N TYR A 104 -4.75 -13.11 6.67
CA TYR A 104 -4.90 -11.74 6.17
C TYR A 104 -3.89 -11.39 5.08
N ASP A 105 -2.87 -12.23 4.87
CA ASP A 105 -1.88 -12.06 3.81
C ASP A 105 -2.59 -12.14 2.43
N PRO A 106 -2.49 -11.10 1.59
CA PRO A 106 -3.23 -11.01 0.32
C PRO A 106 -2.63 -11.89 -0.78
N CYS A 107 -1.46 -12.51 -0.57
CA CYS A 107 -0.82 -13.33 -1.58
C CYS A 107 -1.58 -14.66 -1.81
N PRO A 108 -1.45 -15.30 -2.97
CA PRO A 108 -2.04 -16.61 -3.23
C PRO A 108 -1.48 -17.71 -2.31
N LYS A 109 -2.07 -18.91 -2.36
CA LYS A 109 -1.56 -20.10 -1.67
C LYS A 109 -0.12 -20.42 -2.12
N ASN A 110 0.76 -20.77 -1.19
CA ASN A 110 2.20 -21.02 -1.37
C ASN A 110 3.03 -19.75 -1.64
N TRP A 111 2.45 -18.58 -1.36
CA TRP A 111 3.11 -17.29 -1.49
C TRP A 111 2.74 -16.42 -0.29
N CYS A 112 3.69 -15.64 0.22
CA CYS A 112 3.47 -14.66 1.27
C CYS A 112 3.97 -13.28 0.85
N ILE A 113 3.61 -12.26 1.62
CA ILE A 113 4.20 -10.93 1.46
C ILE A 113 5.73 -11.01 1.58
N SER A 114 6.45 -10.21 0.80
CA SER A 114 7.91 -10.15 0.86
C SER A 114 8.43 -9.77 2.25
N ARG A 115 9.50 -10.43 2.69
CA ARG A 115 10.32 -10.00 3.83
C ARG A 115 11.25 -8.86 3.42
N ASP A 116 11.70 -8.05 4.38
CA ASP A 116 12.68 -6.97 4.14
C ASP A 116 13.96 -7.47 3.45
N ALA A 117 14.38 -8.70 3.77
CA ALA A 117 15.54 -9.36 3.19
C ALA A 117 15.44 -9.52 1.66
N THR A 118 14.23 -9.52 1.11
CA THR A 118 13.98 -9.53 -0.34
C THR A 118 14.61 -8.34 -1.04
N TRP A 119 14.81 -7.23 -0.32
CA TRP A 119 15.20 -5.96 -0.91
C TRP A 119 16.56 -5.47 -0.44
N LYS A 120 17.19 -6.10 0.56
CA LYS A 120 18.42 -5.63 1.22
C LYS A 120 19.59 -5.38 0.27
N ASP A 121 19.63 -6.07 -0.86
CA ASP A 121 20.70 -5.96 -1.85
C ASP A 121 20.40 -4.99 -2.99
N PHE A 122 19.24 -4.32 -3.00
CA PHE A 122 18.91 -3.32 -3.99
C PHE A 122 19.85 -2.11 -3.87
N SER A 123 20.50 -1.75 -4.96
CA SER A 123 21.37 -0.58 -5.09
C SER A 123 21.24 0.00 -6.49
N PHE A 124 21.76 1.21 -6.73
CA PHE A 124 21.79 1.75 -8.10
C PHE A 124 22.78 1.03 -9.04
N GLU A 125 23.57 0.08 -8.53
CA GLU A 125 24.42 -0.77 -9.38
C GLU A 125 23.62 -1.89 -10.05
N ASN A 126 22.59 -2.40 -9.38
CA ASN A 126 21.79 -3.53 -9.83
C ASN A 126 20.31 -3.18 -10.09
N ALA A 127 19.86 -1.98 -9.70
CA ALA A 127 18.51 -1.52 -9.88
C ALA A 127 18.49 -0.18 -10.62
N ILE A 128 17.98 -0.19 -11.85
CA ILE A 128 17.97 0.97 -12.74
C ILE A 128 16.56 1.56 -12.76
N TYR A 129 16.44 2.85 -12.45
CA TYR A 129 15.19 3.57 -12.57
C TYR A 129 14.96 3.98 -14.03
N TYR A 130 13.78 3.66 -14.57
CA TYR A 130 13.39 4.02 -15.92
C TYR A 130 12.83 5.45 -15.94
N THR A 131 13.42 6.31 -16.78
CA THR A 131 13.03 7.73 -16.98
C THR A 131 12.95 8.58 -15.69
N PRO A 132 14.10 8.87 -15.05
CA PRO A 132 14.14 9.72 -13.86
C PRO A 132 13.77 11.19 -14.17
N GLY A 133 13.40 11.93 -13.13
CA GLY A 133 13.16 13.39 -13.17
C GLY A 133 11.70 13.84 -13.14
N GLU A 134 10.78 13.10 -13.77
CA GLU A 134 9.36 13.51 -13.90
C GLU A 134 8.39 12.36 -13.64
N TYR A 135 7.11 12.70 -13.44
CA TYR A 135 6.03 11.72 -13.36
C TYR A 135 5.78 11.13 -14.75
N ASN A 136 5.76 9.81 -14.86
CA ASN A 136 5.48 9.13 -16.12
C ASN A 136 4.84 7.76 -15.82
N PRO A 137 3.73 7.38 -16.49
CA PRO A 137 3.06 6.10 -16.24
C PRO A 137 3.92 4.86 -16.57
N GLN A 138 4.98 5.00 -17.36
CA GLN A 138 5.96 3.95 -17.66
C GLN A 138 7.11 3.88 -16.65
N ASN A 139 7.17 4.79 -15.67
CA ASN A 139 8.24 4.77 -14.68
C ASN A 139 8.20 3.53 -13.79
N GLY A 140 9.40 3.15 -13.33
CA GLY A 140 9.61 2.04 -12.43
C GLY A 140 11.08 1.72 -12.26
N LEU A 141 11.35 0.69 -11.48
CA LEU A 141 12.67 0.19 -11.17
C LEU A 141 12.84 -1.21 -11.77
N CYS A 142 13.91 -1.42 -12.53
CA CYS A 142 14.29 -2.72 -13.05
C CYS A 142 15.48 -3.26 -12.26
N TYR A 143 15.26 -4.32 -11.49
CA TYR A 143 16.28 -5.01 -10.71
C TYR A 143 16.89 -6.17 -11.50
N ASN A 144 18.23 -6.23 -11.52
CA ASN A 144 19.05 -7.17 -12.26
C ASN A 144 18.68 -7.33 -13.74
N LYS A 145 18.06 -6.32 -14.37
CA LYS A 145 17.53 -6.35 -15.75
C LYS A 145 16.36 -7.33 -15.99
N TYR A 146 15.85 -7.99 -14.96
CA TYR A 146 14.81 -9.03 -15.10
C TYR A 146 13.54 -8.75 -14.32
N VAL A 147 13.62 -8.06 -13.18
CA VAL A 147 12.49 -7.87 -12.28
C VAL A 147 12.02 -6.43 -12.31
N TRP A 148 10.83 -6.23 -12.87
CA TRP A 148 10.20 -4.92 -12.93
C TRP A 148 9.37 -4.62 -11.67
N TYR A 149 9.55 -3.42 -11.13
CA TYR A 149 8.75 -2.82 -10.07
C TYR A 149 8.17 -1.51 -10.60
N PRO A 150 6.87 -1.42 -10.90
CA PRO A 150 6.27 -0.18 -11.37
C PRO A 150 6.34 0.93 -10.30
N ALA A 151 6.44 2.18 -10.76
CA ALA A 151 6.28 3.37 -9.93
C ALA A 151 4.80 3.56 -9.56
N ILE A 152 4.22 2.61 -8.81
CA ILE A 152 2.79 2.52 -8.53
C ILE A 152 2.28 3.56 -7.52
N GLY A 153 3.17 4.36 -6.95
CA GLY A 153 2.81 5.39 -5.96
C GLY A 153 2.45 4.81 -4.60
N ARG A 154 1.51 5.48 -3.94
CA ARG A 154 0.90 5.09 -2.65
C ARG A 154 -0.46 5.76 -2.50
N ARG A 155 -1.27 5.27 -1.56
CA ARG A 155 -2.35 6.06 -0.96
C ARG A 155 -1.89 6.68 0.35
N LEU A 156 -2.17 7.95 0.55
CA LEU A 156 -1.83 8.66 1.78
C LEU A 156 -2.69 8.16 2.94
N GLN A 157 -2.04 7.91 4.07
CA GLN A 157 -2.60 7.36 5.30
C GLN A 157 -3.74 8.19 5.92
N VAL A 158 -3.74 9.51 5.69
CA VAL A 158 -4.79 10.43 6.19
C VAL A 158 -5.82 10.74 5.10
N ALA A 159 -5.36 11.17 3.92
CA ALA A 159 -6.25 11.65 2.87
C ALA A 159 -6.89 10.53 2.04
N GLY A 160 -6.31 9.33 2.04
CA GLY A 160 -6.70 8.21 1.17
C GLY A 160 -6.38 8.40 -0.31
N THR A 161 -6.00 9.61 -0.72
CA THR A 161 -5.69 10.00 -2.10
C THR A 161 -4.45 9.29 -2.62
N LEU A 162 -4.44 9.04 -3.93
CA LEU A 162 -3.25 8.57 -4.64
C LEU A 162 -2.18 9.66 -4.65
N ALA A 163 -0.93 9.23 -4.48
CA ALA A 163 0.24 10.09 -4.55
C ALA A 163 1.42 9.37 -5.18
N SER A 164 2.27 10.11 -5.89
CA SER A 164 3.53 9.69 -6.50
C SER A 164 3.39 8.55 -7.51
N SER A 165 2.20 8.32 -8.07
CA SER A 165 2.02 7.30 -9.12
C SER A 165 2.67 7.81 -10.40
N GLY A 166 3.51 6.98 -11.01
CA GLY A 166 4.41 7.38 -12.08
C GLY A 166 5.66 8.11 -11.61
N TYR A 167 5.87 8.33 -10.31
CA TYR A 167 7.08 8.99 -9.79
C TYR A 167 7.88 8.11 -8.83
N GLY A 168 7.23 7.21 -8.09
CA GLY A 168 7.93 6.27 -7.22
C GLY A 168 7.09 5.06 -6.86
N GLY A 169 7.74 4.04 -6.33
CA GLY A 169 7.08 2.82 -5.86
C GLY A 169 7.17 2.70 -4.35
N ASN A 170 6.09 2.27 -3.71
CA ASN A 170 6.08 1.89 -2.30
C ASN A 170 5.52 0.47 -2.18
N TYR A 171 6.28 -0.42 -1.55
CA TYR A 171 5.93 -1.82 -1.39
C TYR A 171 6.03 -2.22 0.08
N TRP A 172 5.00 -2.88 0.60
CA TRP A 172 4.99 -3.40 1.96
C TRP A 172 5.89 -4.64 2.11
N SER A 173 6.64 -4.69 3.21
CA SER A 173 7.31 -5.90 3.72
C SER A 173 7.20 -6.00 5.23
N TYR A 174 7.64 -7.12 5.78
CA TYR A 174 7.86 -7.30 7.20
C TYR A 174 9.30 -7.73 7.49
N THR A 175 9.67 -7.62 8.76
CA THR A 175 10.90 -8.19 9.29
C THR A 175 10.55 -9.05 10.49
N THR A 176 10.93 -10.33 10.48
CA THR A 176 10.67 -11.25 11.59
C THR A 176 11.31 -10.74 12.88
N GLY A 177 10.53 -10.65 13.96
CA GLY A 177 11.00 -10.22 15.28
C GLY A 177 11.16 -8.71 15.46
N ASP A 178 10.99 -7.92 14.39
CA ASP A 178 10.91 -6.46 14.46
C ASP A 178 9.46 -6.07 14.78
N GLU A 179 9.29 -5.02 15.60
CA GLU A 179 7.94 -4.62 16.01
C GLU A 179 7.15 -3.96 14.88
N TYR A 180 7.75 -3.54 13.76
CA TYR A 180 7.08 -2.63 12.80
C TYR A 180 7.00 -3.18 11.38
N PRO A 181 5.95 -2.81 10.62
CA PRO A 181 5.96 -2.97 9.17
C PRO A 181 7.15 -2.23 8.55
N THR A 182 7.73 -2.86 7.53
CA THR A 182 8.78 -2.29 6.71
C THR A 182 8.27 -2.02 5.30
N TYR A 183 9.03 -1.26 4.53
CA TYR A 183 8.70 -1.00 3.13
C TYR A 183 9.95 -0.83 2.28
N PHE A 184 9.77 -1.09 1.00
CA PHE A 184 10.71 -0.73 -0.05
C PHE A 184 10.19 0.46 -0.79
N ASN A 185 11.05 1.47 -0.94
CA ASN A 185 10.73 2.69 -1.66
C ASN A 185 11.80 3.01 -2.70
N PHE A 186 11.36 3.56 -3.83
CA PHE A 186 12.23 4.19 -4.81
C PHE A 186 11.48 5.32 -5.50
N ASN A 187 12.19 6.28 -6.08
CA ASN A 187 11.55 7.36 -6.85
C ASN A 187 12.43 7.97 -7.96
N ALA A 188 11.81 8.81 -8.79
CA ALA A 188 12.42 9.46 -9.95
C ALA A 188 13.49 10.50 -9.60
N ALA A 189 13.60 10.92 -8.34
CA ALA A 189 14.72 11.72 -7.83
C ALA A 189 15.95 10.87 -7.48
N LEU A 190 15.98 9.61 -7.91
CA LEU A 190 17.05 8.65 -7.62
C LEU A 190 17.24 8.45 -6.10
N SER A 191 16.13 8.42 -5.38
CA SER A 191 16.11 7.86 -4.02
C SER A 191 15.76 6.37 -4.09
N LEU A 192 16.48 5.57 -3.33
CA LEU A 192 16.26 4.13 -3.17
C LEU A 192 16.40 3.79 -1.70
N ILE A 193 15.34 3.25 -1.11
CA ILE A 193 15.27 2.82 0.28
C ILE A 193 14.93 1.31 0.24
N PRO A 194 15.95 0.45 0.23
CA PRO A 194 15.82 -1.01 0.27
C PRO A 194 14.93 -1.49 1.42
N VAL A 195 15.18 -0.97 2.63
CA VAL A 195 14.45 -1.32 3.85
C VAL A 195 14.18 -0.05 4.65
N GLY A 196 13.00 0.51 4.46
CA GLY A 196 12.45 1.58 5.28
C GLY A 196 11.65 1.02 6.44
N LYS A 197 11.88 1.54 7.65
CA LYS A 197 10.99 1.25 8.79
C LYS A 197 9.85 2.27 8.79
N ASN A 198 8.66 1.85 9.19
CA ASN A 198 7.54 2.75 9.48
C ASN A 198 7.37 2.84 11.00
N PRO A 199 8.29 3.55 11.72
CA PRO A 199 8.46 3.41 13.16
C PRO A 199 7.32 3.98 13.99
N LEU A 200 6.36 4.71 13.40
CA LEU A 200 5.44 5.49 14.20
C LEU A 200 3.97 5.31 13.85
N VAL A 201 3.50 5.50 12.62
CA VAL A 201 2.10 5.91 12.52
C VAL A 201 1.49 5.73 11.13
N GLY A 202 1.70 4.59 10.46
CA GLY A 202 1.44 4.51 9.02
C GLY A 202 0.79 3.25 8.50
N CYS A 203 0.24 2.37 9.34
CA CYS A 203 -0.42 1.16 8.84
C CYS A 203 -1.58 1.48 7.87
N ALA A 204 -2.16 2.69 7.95
CA ALA A 204 -3.20 3.14 7.03
C ALA A 204 -2.68 3.55 5.63
N PHE A 205 -1.37 3.66 5.39
CA PHE A 205 -0.86 3.88 4.03
C PHE A 205 -1.34 2.76 3.09
N GLY A 206 -1.66 3.10 1.84
CA GLY A 206 -1.91 2.10 0.81
C GLY A 206 -0.65 1.87 -0.01
N TYR A 207 0.15 0.84 0.28
CA TYR A 207 1.29 0.46 -0.55
C TYR A 207 0.98 -0.77 -1.39
N ALA A 208 1.80 -1.04 -2.41
CA ALA A 208 1.71 -2.29 -3.15
C ALA A 208 2.27 -3.45 -2.31
N VAL A 209 1.94 -4.67 -2.73
CA VAL A 209 2.49 -5.89 -2.16
C VAL A 209 3.19 -6.65 -3.28
N ARG A 210 4.37 -7.20 -2.99
CA ARG A 210 5.02 -8.20 -3.84
C ARG A 210 4.99 -9.53 -3.10
N CYS A 211 4.45 -10.54 -3.77
CA CYS A 211 4.41 -11.88 -3.22
C CYS A 211 5.71 -12.63 -3.52
N VAL A 212 6.23 -13.34 -2.53
CA VAL A 212 7.37 -14.26 -2.65
C VAL A 212 6.90 -15.66 -2.27
N GLN A 213 7.55 -16.69 -2.81
CA GLN A 213 7.21 -18.07 -2.48
C GLN A 213 7.55 -18.34 -0.99
N GLU A 214 6.67 -19.06 -0.29
CA GLU A 214 6.86 -19.45 1.12
C GLU A 214 8.10 -20.31 1.35
#